data_AF-A0A212CIZ9-F1
#
_entry.id   AF-A0A212CIZ9-F1
#
_cell.length_a   1.000
_cell.length_b   1.000
_cell.length_c   1.000
_cell.angle_alpha   90.00
_cell.angle_beta   90.00
_cell.angle_gamma   90.00
#
_symmetry.space_group_name_H-M   'P 1'
#
loop_
_entity.id
_entity.type
_entity.pdbx_description
1 polymer ?
#
loop_
_entity_poly.entity_id
_entity_poly.type
_entity_poly.pdbx_seq_one_letter_code
_entity_poly.pdbx_strand_id
1 'polypeptide(L)'
;MYDDTVASRAIAFQDCPVDLFFVLDTSESVALRLKPYGALVDKVKSFTKRFIDNLKDRYYRCDRNLVWNAGALHYSDEVEIIRGLTRMPSGRDELKSSVDAVKYFGKGTYTDCAIKKGLEELLVGGSHLKENKYLIVVTDGHPLEGYKEPCGGLEDAVNEAKHLGIKVFSVAITPDHLEPRLSIIATDHTYRRNFTAADWGQSRDAEEVISQTIDTITDMIKNNVEQVCCSFECQVSVALARPHPWAAPMVPPLTVLFVSCSPPEDPPGLEATLGTREKEGSRGSRERKEKLENL
;
A
#
# COMPACT_ATOMS: atom_id res chain seq x y z
N MET A 1 27.09 15.29 -19.90
CA MET A 1 26.47 14.02 -19.45
C MET A 1 26.09 14.26 -17.99
N TYR A 2 25.02 15.01 -17.80
CA TYR A 2 24.56 15.47 -16.48
C TYR A 2 23.46 14.48 -16.04
N ASP A 3 23.88 13.53 -15.21
CA ASP A 3 23.14 13.06 -14.05
C ASP A 3 21.77 12.34 -14.22
N ASP A 4 21.72 11.28 -15.02
CA ASP A 4 20.60 10.31 -15.00
C ASP A 4 20.44 9.62 -13.63
N THR A 5 21.51 9.56 -12.83
CA THR A 5 21.56 8.91 -11.52
C THR A 5 20.91 9.72 -10.39
N VAL A 6 21.07 11.05 -10.36
CA VAL A 6 20.37 11.90 -9.40
C VAL A 6 18.95 12.15 -9.85
N ALA A 7 18.67 12.23 -11.15
CA ALA A 7 17.30 12.29 -11.66
C ALA A 7 16.49 11.05 -11.27
N SER A 8 17.04 9.84 -11.45
CA SER A 8 16.39 8.59 -11.04
C SER A 8 16.23 8.45 -9.52
N ARG A 9 17.21 8.93 -8.72
CA ARG A 9 17.08 9.01 -7.25
C ARG A 9 16.04 10.03 -6.79
N ALA A 10 15.96 11.19 -7.44
CA ALA A 10 14.96 12.21 -7.14
C ALA A 10 13.54 11.75 -7.49
N ILE A 11 13.38 11.00 -8.60
CA ILE A 11 12.11 10.37 -8.97
C ILE A 11 11.73 9.28 -7.95
N ALA A 12 12.67 8.42 -7.56
CA ALA A 12 12.42 7.42 -6.52
C ALA A 12 12.07 8.03 -5.16
N PHE A 13 12.63 9.20 -4.83
CA PHE A 13 12.28 9.95 -3.61
C PHE A 13 10.90 10.62 -3.71
N GLN A 14 10.38 10.93 -4.89
CA GLN A 14 9.02 11.45 -5.02
C GLN A 14 7.97 10.34 -4.97
N ASP A 15 8.34 9.11 -5.33
CA ASP A 15 7.43 7.97 -5.33
C ASP A 15 7.06 7.53 -3.90
N CYS A 16 5.78 7.20 -3.76
CA CYS A 16 5.15 6.61 -2.60
C CYS A 16 4.50 5.29 -3.03
N PRO A 17 5.32 4.23 -3.15
CA PRO A 17 4.84 2.95 -3.63
C PRO A 17 3.80 2.35 -2.70
N VAL A 18 2.82 1.72 -3.32
CA VAL A 18 1.81 0.88 -2.69
C VAL A 18 1.90 -0.51 -3.28
N ASP A 19 2.11 -1.51 -2.44
CA ASP A 19 2.11 -2.91 -2.85
C ASP A 19 0.76 -3.54 -2.51
N LEU A 20 -0.03 -3.82 -3.56
CA LEU A 20 -1.36 -4.42 -3.45
C LEU A 20 -1.32 -5.87 -3.96
N PHE A 21 -1.74 -6.83 -3.15
CA PHE A 21 -1.79 -8.23 -3.56
C PHE A 21 -3.19 -8.82 -3.38
N PHE A 22 -3.74 -9.37 -4.47
CA PHE A 22 -5.05 -10.01 -4.44
C PHE A 22 -4.93 -11.48 -4.02
N VAL A 23 -5.79 -11.91 -3.11
CA VAL A 23 -5.90 -13.29 -2.64
C VAL A 23 -7.30 -13.79 -3.00
N LEU A 24 -7.40 -14.58 -4.05
CA LEU A 24 -8.68 -14.93 -4.68
C LEU A 24 -9.11 -16.35 -4.33
N ASP A 25 -10.25 -16.47 -3.66
CA ASP A 25 -10.84 -17.78 -3.37
C ASP A 25 -11.48 -18.38 -4.62
N THR A 26 -10.96 -19.54 -5.02
CA THR A 26 -11.45 -20.34 -6.14
C THR A 26 -11.78 -21.77 -5.70
N SER A 27 -12.06 -21.94 -4.41
CA SER A 27 -12.45 -23.21 -3.80
C SER A 27 -13.74 -23.79 -4.37
N GLU A 28 -14.02 -25.04 -4.00
CA GLU A 28 -15.27 -25.71 -4.38
C GLU A 28 -16.51 -24.93 -3.93
N SER A 29 -16.47 -24.36 -2.71
CA SER A 29 -17.59 -23.58 -2.15
C SER A 29 -17.88 -22.30 -2.92
N VAL A 30 -16.92 -21.81 -3.71
CA VAL A 30 -17.11 -20.69 -4.64
C VAL A 30 -17.50 -21.20 -6.03
N ALA A 31 -16.72 -22.12 -6.59
CA ALA A 31 -16.85 -22.55 -7.99
C ALA A 31 -18.15 -23.32 -8.27
N LEU A 32 -18.62 -24.12 -7.30
CA LEU A 32 -19.81 -24.97 -7.48
C LEU A 32 -21.11 -24.36 -6.92
N ARG A 33 -21.03 -23.17 -6.31
CA ARG A 33 -22.16 -22.54 -5.60
C ARG A 33 -23.23 -21.96 -6.51
N LEU A 34 -22.86 -21.44 -7.68
CA LEU A 34 -23.79 -20.88 -8.66
C LEU A 34 -23.69 -21.62 -9.99
N LYS A 35 -24.84 -21.88 -10.64
CA LYS A 35 -24.88 -22.42 -12.01
C LYS A 35 -24.95 -21.28 -13.03
N PRO A 36 -24.26 -21.39 -14.19
CA PRO A 36 -23.33 -22.46 -14.55
C PRO A 36 -22.10 -22.47 -13.64
N TYR A 37 -21.55 -23.65 -13.36
CA TYR A 37 -20.39 -23.79 -12.47
C TYR A 37 -19.23 -22.93 -12.98
N GLY A 38 -18.54 -22.27 -12.04
CA GLY A 38 -17.51 -21.28 -12.33
C GLY A 38 -18.02 -19.85 -12.47
N ALA A 39 -19.34 -19.61 -12.57
CA ALA A 39 -19.86 -18.24 -12.77
C ALA A 39 -19.45 -17.25 -11.67
N LEU A 40 -19.37 -17.69 -10.40
CA LEU A 40 -18.88 -16.85 -9.31
C LEU A 40 -17.38 -16.56 -9.42
N VAL A 41 -16.58 -17.55 -9.85
CA VAL A 41 -15.15 -17.36 -10.12
C VAL A 41 -14.96 -16.32 -11.23
N ASP A 42 -15.76 -16.36 -12.29
CA ASP A 42 -15.72 -15.37 -13.36
C ASP A 42 -16.09 -13.95 -12.86
N LYS A 43 -17.03 -13.85 -11.91
CA LYS A 43 -17.34 -12.56 -11.26
C LYS A 43 -16.18 -12.06 -10.40
N VAL A 44 -15.52 -12.94 -9.64
CA VAL A 44 -14.31 -12.60 -8.86
C VAL A 44 -13.20 -12.10 -9.78
N LYS A 45 -12.94 -12.79 -10.91
CA LYS A 45 -11.98 -12.33 -11.93
C LYS A 45 -12.36 -10.95 -12.48
N SER A 46 -13.63 -10.74 -12.82
CA SER A 46 -14.13 -9.46 -13.34
C SER A 46 -13.94 -8.33 -12.32
N PHE A 47 -14.27 -8.57 -11.05
CA PHE A 47 -14.02 -7.66 -9.95
C PHE A 47 -12.53 -7.28 -9.86
N THR A 48 -11.63 -8.26 -9.83
CA THR A 48 -10.18 -8.02 -9.75
C THR A 48 -9.68 -7.19 -10.91
N LYS A 49 -10.11 -7.49 -12.14
CA LYS A 49 -9.72 -6.70 -13.32
C LYS A 49 -10.22 -5.26 -13.26
N ARG A 50 -11.46 -5.03 -12.82
CA ARG A 50 -12.01 -3.69 -12.61
C ARG A 50 -11.28 -2.94 -11.52
N PHE A 51 -10.88 -3.63 -10.46
CA PHE A 51 -10.07 -3.06 -9.39
C PHE A 51 -8.71 -2.60 -9.96
N ILE A 52 -8.03 -3.47 -10.71
CA ILE A 52 -6.76 -3.17 -11.37
C ILE A 52 -6.88 -1.96 -12.31
N ASP A 53 -7.98 -1.83 -13.06
CA ASP A 53 -8.24 -0.67 -13.91
C ASP A 53 -8.44 0.64 -13.12
N ASN A 54 -8.85 0.56 -11.85
CA ASN A 54 -9.03 1.72 -10.97
C ASN A 54 -7.74 2.14 -10.24
N LEU A 55 -6.66 1.37 -10.34
CA LEU A 55 -5.36 1.71 -9.78
C LEU A 55 -4.73 2.86 -10.58
N LYS A 56 -5.02 4.08 -10.11
CA LYS A 56 -4.53 5.33 -10.67
C LYS A 56 -3.63 6.02 -9.66
N ASP A 57 -2.47 6.44 -10.13
CA ASP A 57 -1.53 7.24 -9.37
C ASP A 57 -2.19 8.52 -8.87
N ARG A 58 -1.70 9.04 -7.74
CA ARG A 58 -2.22 10.26 -7.12
C ARG A 58 -1.05 11.13 -6.69
N TYR A 59 -1.01 12.36 -7.19
CA TYR A 59 -0.11 13.37 -6.67
C TYR A 59 -0.67 13.95 -5.36
N TYR A 60 0.16 13.99 -4.33
CA TYR A 60 -0.13 14.61 -3.05
C TYR A 60 0.46 16.01 -2.97
N ARG A 61 -0.18 16.88 -2.19
CA ARG A 61 0.26 18.27 -2.00
C ARG A 61 1.63 18.40 -1.32
N CYS A 62 2.15 17.32 -0.76
CA CYS A 62 3.48 17.24 -0.15
C CYS A 62 4.60 16.90 -1.16
N ASP A 63 4.36 17.09 -2.47
CA ASP A 63 5.28 16.75 -3.56
C ASP A 63 5.66 15.26 -3.65
N ARG A 64 4.74 14.39 -3.26
CA ARG A 64 4.87 12.92 -3.38
C ARG A 64 3.84 12.37 -4.36
N ASN A 65 4.20 11.30 -5.06
CA ASN A 65 3.35 10.59 -6.01
C ASN A 65 3.04 9.20 -5.47
N LEU A 66 1.77 8.91 -5.16
CA LEU A 66 1.36 7.54 -4.98
C LEU A 66 1.52 6.79 -6.30
N VAL A 67 2.24 5.67 -6.27
CA VAL A 67 2.44 4.76 -7.40
C VAL A 67 2.08 3.34 -6.98
N TRP A 68 1.51 2.56 -7.90
CA TRP A 68 0.99 1.23 -7.57
C TRP A 68 1.89 0.10 -8.07
N ASN A 69 2.07 -0.92 -7.23
CA ASN A 69 2.47 -2.26 -7.63
C ASN A 69 1.30 -3.21 -7.33
N ALA A 70 1.00 -4.12 -8.26
CA ALA A 70 -0.07 -5.10 -8.09
C ALA A 70 0.37 -6.51 -8.48
N GLY A 71 -0.11 -7.49 -7.72
CA GLY A 71 0.08 -8.92 -7.95
C GLY A 71 -1.14 -9.70 -7.45
N ALA A 72 -1.21 -10.99 -7.78
CA ALA A 72 -2.34 -11.82 -7.38
C ALA A 72 -1.96 -13.29 -7.22
N LEU A 73 -2.69 -13.98 -6.35
CA LEU A 73 -2.75 -15.42 -6.24
C LEU A 73 -4.21 -15.88 -6.20
N HIS A 74 -4.44 -17.15 -6.53
CA HIS A 74 -5.70 -17.80 -6.21
C HIS A 74 -5.45 -19.07 -5.41
N TYR A 75 -6.49 -19.51 -4.70
CA TYR A 75 -6.37 -20.68 -3.85
C TYR A 75 -7.64 -21.54 -3.81
N SER A 76 -7.42 -22.78 -3.39
CA SER A 76 -8.40 -23.77 -2.96
C SER A 76 -7.76 -24.53 -1.79
N ASP A 77 -7.56 -25.84 -1.88
CA ASP A 77 -6.62 -26.67 -1.10
C ASP A 77 -5.14 -26.51 -1.51
N GLU A 78 -4.88 -25.77 -2.59
CA GLU A 78 -3.55 -25.39 -3.04
C GLU A 78 -3.52 -23.87 -3.29
N VAL A 79 -2.31 -23.28 -3.32
CA VAL A 79 -2.11 -21.85 -3.56
C VAL A 79 -1.24 -21.68 -4.80
N GLU A 80 -1.75 -20.97 -5.81
CA GLU A 80 -1.02 -20.68 -7.04
C GLU A 80 -0.88 -19.17 -7.26
N ILE A 81 0.35 -18.73 -7.52
CA ILE A 81 0.64 -17.33 -7.87
C ILE A 81 0.19 -17.11 -9.32
N ILE A 82 -0.80 -16.22 -9.48
CA ILE A 82 -1.25 -15.76 -10.80
C ILE A 82 -0.15 -14.91 -11.43
N ARG A 83 0.37 -13.97 -10.62
CA ARG A 83 1.48 -13.09 -10.97
C ARG A 83 2.05 -12.43 -9.71
N GLY A 84 3.38 -12.34 -9.62
CA GLY A 84 4.04 -11.52 -8.60
C GLY A 84 3.76 -10.02 -8.78
N LEU A 85 4.26 -9.20 -7.84
CA LEU A 85 4.10 -7.75 -7.89
C LEU A 85 4.72 -7.15 -9.16
N THR A 86 3.94 -6.34 -9.88
CA THR A 86 4.38 -5.60 -11.06
C THR A 86 3.93 -4.15 -10.96
N ARG A 87 4.74 -3.23 -11.48
CA ARG A 87 4.43 -1.80 -11.46
C ARG A 87 3.24 -1.49 -12.39
N MET A 88 2.30 -0.69 -11.91
CA MET A 88 1.20 -0.15 -12.72
C MET A 88 1.59 1.24 -13.26
N PRO A 89 1.12 1.62 -14.46
CA PRO A 89 0.22 0.88 -15.33
C PRO A 89 0.90 -0.14 -16.25
N SER A 90 2.23 -0.23 -16.25
CA SER A 90 2.98 -1.04 -17.24
C SER A 90 2.67 -2.54 -17.18
N GLY A 91 2.46 -3.11 -15.99
CA GLY A 91 2.09 -4.52 -15.79
C GLY A 91 0.59 -4.80 -15.88
N ARG A 92 -0.26 -3.79 -16.14
CA ARG A 92 -1.71 -3.90 -15.98
C ARG A 92 -2.33 -4.97 -16.87
N ASP A 93 -2.05 -4.90 -18.17
CA ASP A 93 -2.67 -5.79 -19.15
C ASP A 93 -2.22 -7.24 -18.98
N GLU A 94 -0.95 -7.44 -18.60
CA GLU A 94 -0.39 -8.76 -18.31
C GLU A 94 -1.02 -9.37 -17.06
N LEU A 95 -1.12 -8.61 -15.96
CA LEU A 95 -1.79 -9.06 -14.74
C LEU A 95 -3.26 -9.43 -15.01
N LYS A 96 -3.99 -8.60 -15.76
CA LYS A 96 -5.39 -8.88 -16.13
C LYS A 96 -5.51 -10.15 -16.98
N SER A 97 -4.61 -10.33 -17.95
CA SER A 97 -4.59 -11.55 -18.78
C SER A 97 -4.30 -12.80 -17.95
N SER A 98 -3.39 -12.73 -16.98
CA SER A 98 -3.12 -13.84 -16.06
C SER A 98 -4.32 -14.16 -15.17
N VAL A 99 -5.03 -13.14 -14.66
CA VAL A 99 -6.26 -13.31 -13.88
C VAL A 99 -7.35 -14.00 -14.73
N ASP A 100 -7.51 -13.62 -15.99
CA ASP A 100 -8.48 -14.26 -16.89
C ASP A 100 -8.17 -15.75 -17.13
N ALA A 101 -6.88 -16.08 -17.24
CA ALA A 101 -6.39 -17.43 -17.50
C ALA A 101 -6.54 -18.41 -16.32
N VAL A 102 -6.85 -17.92 -15.10
CA VAL A 102 -7.00 -18.76 -13.90
C VAL A 102 -8.00 -19.88 -14.14
N LYS A 103 -7.62 -21.10 -13.77
CA LYS A 103 -8.49 -22.28 -13.78
C LYS A 103 -8.69 -22.70 -12.33
N TYR A 104 -9.94 -22.80 -11.90
CA TYR A 104 -10.23 -23.27 -10.55
C TYR A 104 -9.98 -24.78 -10.44
N PHE A 105 -9.35 -25.21 -9.36
CA PHE A 105 -9.09 -26.63 -9.08
C PHE A 105 -10.22 -27.29 -8.28
N GLY A 106 -11.00 -26.48 -7.55
CA GLY A 106 -12.31 -26.87 -7.01
C GLY A 106 -12.27 -27.90 -5.88
N LYS A 107 -11.41 -27.72 -4.87
CA LYS A 107 -11.32 -28.60 -3.69
C LYS A 107 -10.84 -27.81 -2.48
N GLY A 108 -11.44 -28.00 -1.30
CA GLY A 108 -10.97 -27.39 -0.04
C GLY A 108 -10.83 -25.86 -0.05
N THR A 109 -10.48 -25.26 1.09
CA THR A 109 -10.33 -23.80 1.22
C THR A 109 -9.24 -23.47 2.26
N TYR A 110 -8.00 -23.29 1.82
CA TYR A 110 -6.82 -23.06 2.67
C TYR A 110 -6.51 -21.56 2.77
N THR A 111 -7.45 -20.83 3.35
CA THR A 111 -7.37 -19.36 3.45
C THR A 111 -6.15 -18.92 4.24
N ASP A 112 -5.76 -19.64 5.30
CA ASP A 112 -4.58 -19.33 6.10
C ASP A 112 -3.27 -19.43 5.29
N CYS A 113 -3.11 -20.49 4.50
CA CYS A 113 -1.97 -20.67 3.60
C CYS A 113 -1.91 -19.57 2.54
N ALA A 114 -3.06 -19.23 1.96
CA ALA A 114 -3.17 -18.20 0.93
C ALA A 114 -2.76 -16.83 1.47
N ILE A 115 -3.20 -16.47 2.68
CA ILE A 115 -2.78 -15.22 3.34
C ILE A 115 -1.28 -15.24 3.59
N LYS A 116 -0.74 -16.31 4.19
CA LYS A 116 0.71 -16.41 4.45
C LYS A 116 1.55 -16.29 3.18
N LYS A 117 1.11 -16.92 2.09
CA LYS A 117 1.79 -16.77 0.79
C LYS A 117 1.70 -15.35 0.25
N GLY A 118 0.54 -14.69 0.37
CA GLY A 118 0.40 -13.28 0.01
C GLY A 118 1.30 -12.34 0.83
N LEU A 119 1.48 -12.62 2.12
CA LEU A 119 2.44 -11.89 2.97
C LEU A 119 3.87 -12.07 2.45
N GLU A 120 4.27 -13.30 2.10
CA GLU A 120 5.59 -13.57 1.52
C GLU A 120 5.83 -12.74 0.25
N GLU A 121 4.88 -12.71 -0.68
CA GLU A 121 4.98 -11.92 -1.92
C GLU A 121 5.14 -10.42 -1.64
N LEU A 122 4.40 -9.88 -0.65
CA LEU A 122 4.50 -8.47 -0.25
C LEU A 122 5.82 -8.12 0.45
N LEU A 123 6.38 -9.06 1.22
CA LEU A 123 7.62 -8.85 1.97
C LEU A 123 8.86 -9.00 1.08
N VAL A 124 8.85 -9.98 0.17
CA VAL A 124 9.99 -10.30 -0.69
C VAL A 124 9.99 -9.46 -1.95
N GLY A 125 8.82 -9.33 -2.61
CA GLY A 125 8.70 -8.62 -3.89
C GLY A 125 8.25 -7.17 -3.77
N GLY A 126 7.80 -6.74 -2.60
CA GLY A 126 7.27 -5.39 -2.40
C GLY A 126 8.34 -4.34 -2.16
N SER A 127 7.92 -3.08 -2.25
CA SER A 127 8.70 -1.89 -1.97
C SER A 127 9.18 -1.78 -0.52
N HIS A 128 10.06 -0.82 -0.25
CA HIS A 128 10.64 -0.56 1.07
C HIS A 128 9.63 0.00 2.09
N LEU A 129 8.50 0.58 1.66
CA LEU A 129 7.51 1.16 2.56
C LEU A 129 6.67 0.08 3.23
N LYS A 130 7.13 -0.34 4.41
CA LYS A 130 6.52 -1.41 5.22
C LYS A 130 5.02 -1.21 5.44
N GLU A 131 4.58 0.02 5.68
CA GLU A 131 3.19 0.34 5.97
C GLU A 131 2.31 0.50 4.72
N ASN A 132 2.86 0.52 3.50
CA ASN A 132 2.08 0.68 2.27
C ASN A 132 1.83 -0.66 1.58
N LYS A 133 1.57 -1.70 2.37
CA LYS A 133 1.38 -3.08 1.91
C LYS A 133 -0.03 -3.56 2.25
N TYR A 134 -0.72 -4.09 1.25
CA TYR A 134 -2.15 -4.39 1.33
C TYR A 134 -2.48 -5.75 0.71
N LEU A 135 -3.24 -6.57 1.43
CA LEU A 135 -3.90 -7.75 0.90
C LEU A 135 -5.39 -7.46 0.67
N ILE A 136 -5.91 -7.85 -0.50
CA ILE A 136 -7.34 -7.87 -0.78
C ILE A 136 -7.77 -9.34 -0.85
N VAL A 137 -8.35 -9.84 0.24
CA VAL A 137 -8.83 -11.22 0.34
C VAL A 137 -10.28 -11.26 -0.11
N VAL A 138 -10.54 -11.96 -1.22
CA VAL A 138 -11.88 -12.14 -1.81
C VAL A 138 -12.32 -13.58 -1.58
N THR A 139 -13.28 -13.81 -0.68
CA THR A 139 -13.68 -15.17 -0.26
C THR A 139 -15.16 -15.24 0.12
N ASP A 140 -15.69 -16.46 0.21
CA ASP A 140 -17.00 -16.74 0.81
C ASP A 140 -16.97 -16.99 2.32
N GLY A 141 -15.79 -17.01 2.91
CA GLY A 141 -15.59 -17.21 4.34
C GLY A 141 -15.71 -18.67 4.77
N HIS A 142 -15.70 -19.64 3.85
CA HIS A 142 -15.60 -21.07 4.19
C HIS A 142 -14.16 -21.46 4.59
N PRO A 143 -13.92 -22.59 5.30
CA PRO A 143 -14.84 -23.44 6.06
C PRO A 143 -15.30 -22.85 7.40
N LEU A 144 -16.52 -23.12 7.82
CA LEU A 144 -17.05 -22.52 9.05
C LEU A 144 -16.64 -23.23 10.34
N GLU A 145 -16.58 -24.57 10.35
CA GLU A 145 -16.33 -25.35 11.58
C GLU A 145 -15.67 -26.70 11.29
N GLY A 146 -14.93 -27.25 12.27
CA GLY A 146 -14.37 -28.60 12.25
C GLY A 146 -13.21 -28.86 11.29
N TYR A 147 -12.88 -27.87 10.45
CA TYR A 147 -11.73 -27.94 9.56
C TYR A 147 -10.45 -27.46 10.26
N LYS A 148 -9.39 -28.27 10.22
CA LYS A 148 -8.07 -27.88 10.73
C LYS A 148 -7.31 -27.15 9.64
N GLU A 149 -7.19 -25.84 9.80
CA GLU A 149 -6.36 -24.97 8.96
C GLU A 149 -4.91 -25.52 8.88
N PRO A 150 -4.40 -25.84 7.68
CA PRO A 150 -3.17 -26.62 7.51
C PRO A 150 -1.89 -25.79 7.68
N CYS A 151 -1.96 -24.46 7.58
CA CYS A 151 -0.83 -23.55 7.71
C CYS A 151 -0.78 -22.82 9.06
N GLY A 152 -1.42 -23.38 10.09
CA GLY A 152 -1.32 -22.91 11.47
C GLY A 152 -2.51 -22.09 11.96
N GLY A 153 -3.48 -21.77 11.09
CA GLY A 153 -4.70 -21.08 11.50
C GLY A 153 -4.87 -19.70 10.89
N LEU A 154 -6.13 -19.37 10.62
CA LEU A 154 -6.52 -18.10 10.02
C LEU A 154 -6.19 -16.91 10.92
N GLU A 155 -6.49 -17.00 12.22
CA GLU A 155 -6.20 -15.95 13.19
C GLU A 155 -4.69 -15.66 13.28
N ASP A 156 -3.88 -16.71 13.28
CA ASP A 156 -2.41 -16.59 13.32
C ASP A 156 -1.88 -15.88 12.07
N ALA A 157 -2.36 -16.26 10.88
CA ALA A 157 -1.97 -15.62 9.62
C ALA A 157 -2.33 -14.12 9.60
N VAL A 158 -3.52 -13.75 10.09
CA VAL A 158 -3.96 -12.35 10.13
C VAL A 158 -3.20 -11.57 11.21
N ASN A 159 -2.96 -12.16 12.38
CA ASN A 159 -2.17 -11.52 13.43
C ASN A 159 -0.71 -11.30 13.01
N GLU A 160 -0.14 -12.23 12.23
CA GLU A 160 1.15 -12.05 11.58
C GLU A 160 1.14 -10.84 10.64
N ALA A 161 0.11 -10.71 9.78
CA ALA A 161 -0.05 -9.54 8.92
C ALA A 161 -0.09 -8.22 9.73
N LYS A 162 -0.83 -8.19 10.85
CA LYS A 162 -0.90 -7.03 11.75
C LYS A 162 0.48 -6.66 12.30
N HIS A 163 1.25 -7.63 12.81
CA HIS A 163 2.59 -7.39 13.35
C HIS A 163 3.58 -6.88 12.29
N LEU A 164 3.37 -7.28 11.03
CA LEU A 164 4.17 -6.82 9.89
C LEU A 164 3.72 -5.46 9.34
N GLY A 165 2.66 -4.85 9.86
CA GLY A 165 2.13 -3.56 9.38
C GLY A 165 1.38 -3.65 8.05
N ILE A 166 1.10 -4.88 7.59
CA ILE A 166 0.36 -5.17 6.35
C ILE A 166 -1.13 -5.11 6.67
N LYS A 167 -1.90 -4.39 5.83
CA LYS A 167 -3.35 -4.24 6.00
C LYS A 167 -4.07 -5.30 5.17
N VAL A 168 -5.00 -6.03 5.78
CA VAL A 168 -5.80 -7.04 5.08
C VAL A 168 -7.24 -6.54 4.99
N PHE A 169 -7.72 -6.36 3.75
CA PHE A 169 -9.12 -6.15 3.44
C PHE A 169 -9.82 -7.48 3.25
N SER A 170 -11.00 -7.60 3.87
CA SER A 170 -11.90 -8.72 3.69
C SER A 170 -13.04 -8.29 2.77
N VAL A 171 -13.16 -8.94 1.62
CA VAL A 171 -14.19 -8.66 0.61
C VAL A 171 -15.03 -9.92 0.41
N ALA A 172 -16.32 -9.82 0.68
CA ALA A 172 -17.24 -10.92 0.50
C ALA A 172 -17.50 -11.17 -0.99
N ILE A 173 -17.48 -12.42 -1.43
CA ILE A 173 -17.85 -12.71 -2.83
C ILE A 173 -19.29 -12.28 -3.11
N THR A 174 -20.26 -12.56 -2.23
CA THR A 174 -21.63 -12.00 -2.34
C THR A 174 -22.11 -11.44 -0.99
N PRO A 175 -23.15 -10.59 -0.96
CA PRO A 175 -23.58 -9.87 0.25
C PRO A 175 -24.04 -10.77 1.41
N ASP A 176 -24.56 -11.98 1.11
CA ASP A 176 -25.13 -12.88 2.12
C ASP A 176 -24.10 -13.86 2.71
N HIS A 177 -22.80 -13.61 2.51
CA HIS A 177 -21.75 -14.48 3.01
C HIS A 177 -21.52 -14.29 4.51
N LEU A 178 -21.06 -15.35 5.18
CA LEU A 178 -21.02 -15.44 6.64
C LEU A 178 -20.14 -14.37 7.28
N GLU A 179 -20.79 -13.35 7.82
CA GLU A 179 -20.16 -12.21 8.51
C GLU A 179 -19.12 -12.61 9.58
N PRO A 180 -19.31 -13.68 10.40
CA PRO A 180 -18.37 -13.98 11.48
C PRO A 180 -16.95 -14.30 10.99
N ARG A 181 -16.79 -15.14 9.97
CA ARG A 181 -15.45 -15.57 9.52
C ARG A 181 -14.79 -14.51 8.64
N LEU A 182 -15.56 -13.79 7.83
CA LEU A 182 -15.07 -12.60 7.12
C LEU A 182 -14.55 -11.52 8.08
N SER A 183 -15.10 -11.45 9.29
CA SER A 183 -14.65 -10.49 10.31
C SER A 183 -13.26 -10.78 10.88
N ILE A 184 -12.81 -12.03 10.84
CA ILE A 184 -11.51 -12.47 11.34
C ILE A 184 -10.40 -12.15 10.31
N ILE A 185 -10.72 -12.18 9.02
CA ILE A 185 -9.76 -12.01 7.92
C ILE A 185 -9.14 -10.60 7.90
N ALA A 186 -9.92 -9.59 8.25
CA ALA A 186 -9.45 -8.21 8.18
C ALA A 186 -8.55 -7.84 9.36
N THR A 187 -7.51 -7.04 9.09
CA THR A 187 -6.60 -6.58 10.14
C THR A 187 -7.21 -5.49 11.04
N ASP A 188 -8.24 -4.80 10.56
CA ASP A 188 -9.01 -3.82 11.35
C ASP A 188 -10.48 -3.82 10.90
N HIS A 189 -11.37 -3.40 11.80
CA HIS A 189 -12.80 -3.31 11.54
C HIS A 189 -13.15 -2.41 10.33
N THR A 190 -12.36 -1.39 10.03
CA THR A 190 -12.57 -0.54 8.85
C THR A 190 -12.30 -1.25 7.53
N TYR A 191 -11.49 -2.31 7.53
CA TYR A 191 -11.13 -3.10 6.33
C TYR A 191 -12.08 -4.27 6.07
N ARG A 192 -13.17 -4.37 6.84
CA ARG A 192 -14.25 -5.37 6.70
C ARG A 192 -15.65 -4.74 6.76
N ARG A 193 -15.81 -3.59 6.11
CA ARG A 193 -17.15 -3.01 5.87
C ARG A 193 -17.93 -3.93 4.93
N ASN A 194 -19.13 -3.54 4.52
CA ASN A 194 -19.96 -4.30 3.56
C ASN A 194 -19.39 -4.25 2.13
N PHE A 195 -18.16 -4.74 1.98
CA PHE A 195 -17.45 -4.84 0.71
C PHE A 195 -17.85 -6.13 0.02
N THR A 196 -18.30 -6.02 -1.23
CA THR A 196 -18.67 -7.18 -2.02
C THR A 196 -18.06 -7.15 -3.42
N ALA A 197 -17.59 -8.31 -3.88
CA ALA A 197 -17.00 -8.48 -5.19
C ALA A 197 -18.02 -8.82 -6.28
N ALA A 198 -19.16 -9.40 -5.90
CA ALA A 198 -20.18 -9.86 -6.83
C ALA A 198 -21.58 -9.84 -6.20
N ASP A 199 -22.59 -10.00 -7.06
CA ASP A 199 -23.97 -10.26 -6.65
C ASP A 199 -24.45 -11.60 -7.22
N TRP A 200 -25.57 -12.10 -6.73
CA TRP A 200 -26.28 -13.25 -7.30
C TRP A 200 -26.85 -12.98 -8.71
N GLY A 201 -26.82 -11.74 -9.20
CA GLY A 201 -27.42 -11.34 -10.48
C GLY A 201 -28.90 -11.05 -10.35
N GLN A 202 -29.36 -10.73 -9.13
CA GLN A 202 -30.75 -10.44 -8.82
C GLN A 202 -30.97 -8.96 -8.51
N SER A 203 -29.92 -8.23 -8.13
CA SER A 203 -30.00 -6.80 -7.84
C SER A 203 -29.63 -5.96 -9.06
N ARG A 204 -30.46 -4.95 -9.35
CA ARG A 204 -30.19 -3.95 -10.40
C ARG A 204 -29.03 -3.02 -10.03
N ASP A 205 -28.79 -2.84 -8.73
CA ASP A 205 -27.80 -1.90 -8.21
C ASP A 205 -26.47 -2.59 -7.87
N ALA A 206 -26.34 -3.90 -8.16
CA ALA A 206 -25.16 -4.69 -7.88
C ALA A 206 -23.87 -4.07 -8.46
N GLU A 207 -23.92 -3.60 -9.71
CA GLU A 207 -22.76 -3.01 -10.39
C GLU A 207 -22.30 -1.70 -9.74
N GLU A 208 -23.24 -0.94 -9.19
CA GLU A 208 -22.94 0.28 -8.43
C GLU A 208 -22.27 -0.07 -7.10
N VAL A 209 -22.82 -1.03 -6.35
CA VAL A 209 -22.25 -1.48 -5.07
C VAL A 209 -20.84 -2.04 -5.24
N ILE A 210 -20.59 -2.79 -6.31
CA ILE A 210 -19.25 -3.34 -6.62
C ILE A 210 -18.29 -2.19 -6.96
N SER A 211 -18.72 -1.20 -7.76
CA SER A 211 -17.89 -0.03 -8.07
C SER A 211 -17.57 0.78 -6.81
N GLN A 212 -18.58 1.02 -5.96
CA GLN A 212 -18.42 1.70 -4.68
C GLN A 212 -17.47 0.94 -3.75
N THR A 213 -17.47 -0.39 -3.77
CA THR A 213 -16.50 -1.20 -3.01
C THR A 213 -15.07 -0.92 -3.48
N ILE A 214 -14.82 -0.97 -4.78
CA ILE A 214 -13.49 -0.70 -5.37
C ILE A 214 -13.03 0.73 -5.05
N ASP A 215 -13.90 1.71 -5.26
CA ASP A 215 -13.60 3.12 -5.03
C ASP A 215 -13.30 3.39 -3.55
N THR A 216 -14.14 2.86 -2.66
CA THR A 216 -13.96 3.03 -1.21
C THR A 216 -12.63 2.44 -0.73
N ILE A 217 -12.28 1.21 -1.15
CA ILE A 217 -11.00 0.58 -0.77
C ILE A 217 -9.83 1.38 -1.34
N THR A 218 -9.90 1.77 -2.61
CA THR A 218 -8.83 2.54 -3.27
C THR A 218 -8.61 3.90 -2.60
N ASP A 219 -9.69 4.59 -2.23
CA ASP A 219 -9.62 5.88 -1.53
C ASP A 219 -9.11 5.75 -0.10
N MET A 220 -9.51 4.70 0.62
CA MET A 220 -8.95 4.38 1.92
C MET A 220 -7.43 4.17 1.84
N ILE A 221 -6.95 3.42 0.84
CA ILE A 221 -5.52 3.20 0.64
C ILE A 221 -4.81 4.52 0.31
N LYS A 222 -5.33 5.32 -0.64
CA LYS A 222 -4.76 6.63 -0.99
C LYS A 222 -4.65 7.53 0.24
N ASN A 223 -5.70 7.63 1.04
CA ASN A 223 -5.69 8.50 2.22
C ASN A 223 -4.72 7.99 3.29
N ASN A 224 -4.63 6.68 3.51
CA ASN A 224 -3.67 6.09 4.45
C ASN A 224 -2.22 6.34 4.00
N VAL A 225 -1.94 6.16 2.71
CA VAL A 225 -0.62 6.40 2.13
C VAL A 225 -0.26 7.88 2.20
N GLU A 226 -1.21 8.80 1.99
CA GLU A 226 -0.98 10.23 2.18
C GLU A 226 -0.52 10.53 3.62
N GLN A 227 -1.13 9.90 4.64
CA GLN A 227 -0.70 10.08 6.03
C GLN A 227 0.73 9.57 6.26
N VAL A 228 1.08 8.42 5.70
CA VAL A 228 2.44 7.85 5.85
C VAL A 228 3.45 8.71 5.11
N CYS A 229 3.21 8.98 3.82
CA CYS A 229 4.17 9.64 2.94
C CYS A 229 4.30 11.15 3.11
N CYS A 230 3.24 11.83 3.56
CA CYS A 230 3.25 13.26 3.82
C CYS A 230 3.41 13.58 5.32
N SER A 231 3.67 12.57 6.16
CA SER A 231 4.16 12.84 7.51
C SER A 231 5.57 13.42 7.45
N PHE A 232 5.90 14.26 8.43
CA PHE A 232 7.25 14.79 8.59
C PHE A 232 7.71 14.47 10.01
N GLU A 233 8.83 13.78 10.14
CA GLU A 233 9.50 13.60 11.42
C GLU A 233 10.34 14.84 11.72
N CYS A 234 9.95 15.55 12.77
CA CYS A 234 10.66 16.74 13.23
C CYS A 234 11.60 16.39 14.38
N GLN A 235 12.90 16.48 14.14
CA GLN A 235 13.93 16.39 15.16
C GLN A 235 14.21 17.77 15.74
N VAL A 236 14.27 17.85 17.07
CA VAL A 236 14.69 19.05 17.79
C VAL A 236 16.15 18.86 18.20
N SER A 237 17.03 19.67 17.65
CA SER A 237 18.43 19.74 18.06
C SER A 237 18.66 20.99 18.91
N VAL A 238 19.41 20.82 20.00
CA VAL A 238 19.75 21.89 20.92
C VAL A 238 21.20 22.30 20.65
N ALA A 239 21.41 23.56 20.29
CA ALA A 239 22.74 24.13 20.16
C ALA A 239 22.94 25.26 21.18
N LEU A 240 24.09 25.26 21.83
CA LEU A 240 24.49 26.37 22.69
C LEU A 240 25.03 27.50 21.81
N ALA A 241 24.45 28.69 21.93
CA ALA A 241 24.98 29.87 21.27
C ALA A 241 26.40 30.14 21.76
N ARG A 242 27.34 30.36 20.82
CA ARG A 242 28.71 30.75 21.17
C ARG A 242 28.68 32.12 21.85
N PRO A 243 29.33 32.29 23.02
CA PRO A 243 29.33 33.57 23.71
C PRO A 243 30.00 34.65 22.86
N HIS A 244 29.41 35.84 22.84
CA HIS A 244 29.98 36.98 22.12
C HIS A 244 31.30 37.42 22.78
N PRO A 245 32.33 37.84 22.01
CA PRO A 245 33.65 38.16 22.55
C PRO A 245 33.68 39.28 23.61
N TRP A 246 32.60 40.06 23.72
CA TRP A 246 32.46 41.18 24.65
C TRP A 246 31.38 40.95 25.73
N ALA A 247 30.83 39.74 25.83
CA ALA A 247 29.80 39.43 26.82
C ALA A 247 30.37 39.45 28.26
N ALA A 248 29.65 40.07 29.19
CA ALA A 248 30.03 40.10 30.60
C ALA A 248 30.05 38.67 31.19
N PRO A 249 30.99 38.35 32.11
CA PRO A 249 31.28 36.98 32.57
C PRO A 249 30.14 36.27 33.36
N MET A 250 28.94 36.86 33.45
CA MET A 250 27.82 36.33 34.24
C MET A 250 26.56 36.04 33.42
N VAL A 251 26.60 36.14 32.08
CA VAL A 251 25.43 35.82 31.24
C VAL A 251 25.50 34.35 30.82
N PRO A 252 24.55 33.49 31.23
CA PRO A 252 24.51 32.11 30.78
C PRO A 252 24.32 32.03 29.25
N PRO A 253 24.93 31.05 28.57
CA PRO A 253 24.80 30.92 27.12
C PRO A 253 23.33 30.69 26.75
N LEU A 254 22.85 31.39 25.71
CA LEU A 254 21.51 31.16 25.19
C LEU A 254 21.43 29.77 24.57
N THR A 255 20.45 29.00 25.00
CA THR A 255 20.06 27.75 24.37
C THR A 255 19.24 28.08 23.11
N VAL A 256 19.72 27.65 21.94
CA VAL A 256 18.99 27.78 20.68
C VAL A 256 18.43 26.42 20.31
N LEU A 257 17.12 26.37 20.11
CA LEU A 257 16.40 25.20 19.61
C LEU A 257 16.33 25.28 18.10
N PHE A 258 16.86 24.27 17.42
CA PHE A 258 16.70 24.06 15.99
C PHE A 258 15.71 22.92 15.77
N VAL A 259 14.66 23.17 14.99
CA VAL A 259 13.73 22.13 14.57
C VAL A 259 14.03 21.81 13.11
N SER A 260 14.41 20.58 12.82
CA SER A 260 14.60 20.06 11.47
C SER A 260 13.58 18.98 11.19
N CYS A 261 12.70 19.20 10.21
CA CYS A 261 11.71 18.21 9.80
C CYS A 261 12.15 17.56 8.49
N SER A 262 12.20 16.23 8.49
CA SER A 262 12.44 15.41 7.30
C SER A 262 11.21 14.54 7.05
N PRO A 263 10.84 14.25 5.79
CA PRO A 263 9.86 13.20 5.55
C PRO A 263 10.39 11.85 6.07
N PRO A 264 9.54 10.84 6.33
CA PRO A 264 10.01 9.53 6.77
C PRO A 264 11.00 8.99 5.75
N GLU A 265 12.24 8.82 6.20
CA GLU A 265 13.30 8.23 5.39
C GLU A 265 13.16 6.70 5.39
N ASP A 266 13.54 6.10 4.26
CA ASP A 266 13.77 4.67 4.14
C ASP A 266 14.74 4.21 5.24
N PRO A 267 14.65 2.95 5.72
CA PRO A 267 15.62 2.43 6.67
C PRO A 267 17.05 2.64 6.13
N PRO A 268 18.01 3.03 6.99
CA PRO A 268 19.31 3.54 6.54
C PRO A 268 20.08 2.46 5.78
N GLY A 269 20.10 2.60 4.46
CA GLY A 269 20.97 1.88 3.54
C GLY A 269 22.09 2.80 3.03
N LEU A 270 23.26 2.69 3.67
CA LEU A 270 24.54 3.27 3.27
C LEU A 270 24.69 4.80 3.39
N GLU A 271 25.28 5.25 4.50
CA GLU A 271 25.84 6.60 4.66
C GLU A 271 26.85 6.91 3.54
N ALA A 272 26.64 7.99 2.80
CA ALA A 272 27.71 8.70 2.10
C ALA A 272 28.00 9.98 2.89
N THR A 273 29.14 10.00 3.57
CA THR A 273 29.67 11.17 4.27
C THR A 273 29.93 12.30 3.27
N LEU A 274 29.03 13.29 3.21
CA LEU A 274 29.28 14.51 2.45
C LEU A 274 29.88 15.57 3.39
N GLY A 275 31.22 15.65 3.38
CA GLY A 275 31.97 16.66 4.12
C GLY A 275 31.54 18.08 3.74
N THR A 276 31.10 18.85 4.73
CA THR A 276 30.83 20.28 4.59
C THR A 276 32.15 21.03 4.40
N ARG A 277 32.36 21.57 3.20
CA ARG A 277 33.45 22.50 2.92
C ARG A 277 32.95 23.91 3.21
N GLU A 278 33.47 24.52 4.27
CA GLU A 278 33.28 25.94 4.57
C GLU A 278 33.72 26.79 3.36
N LYS A 279 32.83 27.68 2.90
CA LYS A 279 33.21 28.79 2.01
C LYS A 279 33.23 30.06 2.84
N GLU A 280 34.43 30.54 3.13
CA GLU A 280 34.68 31.92 3.56
C GLU A 280 34.20 32.90 2.49
N GLY A 281 33.26 33.79 2.87
CA GLY A 281 32.79 34.88 2.03
C GLY A 281 33.66 36.12 2.22
N SER A 282 34.48 36.42 1.21
CA SER A 282 35.19 37.71 1.10
C SER A 282 34.29 38.79 0.46
N ARG A 283 34.13 39.86 1.23
CA ARG A 283 33.79 41.27 0.94
C ARG A 283 33.84 41.74 -0.54
N GLY A 284 32.81 42.47 -0.98
CA GLY A 284 33.01 43.59 -1.94
C GLY A 284 31.95 43.83 -3.04
N SER A 285 30.99 44.72 -2.73
CA SER A 285 30.44 45.82 -3.57
C SER A 285 30.09 45.60 -5.05
N ARG A 286 28.80 45.75 -5.39
CA ARG A 286 28.34 46.76 -6.37
C ARG A 286 26.82 46.91 -6.39
N GLU A 287 26.36 48.13 -6.12
CA GLU A 287 25.02 48.64 -6.38
C GLU A 287 24.62 48.48 -7.85
N ARG A 288 23.36 48.08 -8.09
CA ARG A 288 22.63 48.42 -9.33
C ARG A 288 21.20 48.84 -8.98
N LYS A 289 20.91 50.09 -9.33
CA LYS A 289 19.58 50.72 -9.39
C LYS A 289 18.80 50.17 -10.58
N GLU A 290 17.51 49.92 -10.39
CA GLU A 290 16.43 49.97 -11.40
C GLU A 290 15.12 50.16 -10.62
N LYS A 291 14.71 51.41 -10.36
CA LYS A 291 13.76 52.25 -11.13
C LYS A 291 12.40 51.58 -11.35
N LEU A 292 11.50 51.84 -10.40
CA LEU A 292 10.07 51.62 -10.46
C LEU A 292 9.43 52.79 -11.24
N GLU A 293 8.76 52.52 -12.36
CA GLU A 293 7.83 53.46 -12.98
C GLU A 293 6.48 52.76 -13.15
N ASN A 294 5.49 53.26 -12.38
CA ASN A 294 4.07 53.00 -12.54
C ASN A 294 3.52 54.02 -13.55
N LEU A 295 2.96 53.55 -14.67
CA LEU A 295 1.74 54.02 -15.36
C LEU A 295 1.50 53.18 -16.63
#